data_AF-A0AAV9C3I2-F1
#
_entry.id   AF-A0AAV9C3I2-F1
#
_cell.length_a   1.000
_cell.length_b   1.000
_cell.length_c   1.000
_cell.angle_alpha   90.00
_cell.angle_beta   90.00
_cell.angle_gamma   90.00
#
_symmetry.space_group_name_H-M   'P 1'
#
loop_
_entity.id
_entity.type
_entity.pdbx_description
1 polymer ?
#
loop_
_entity_poly.entity_id
_entity_poly.type
_entity_poly.pdbx_seq_one_letter_code
_entity_poly.pdbx_strand_id
1 'polypeptide(L)'
;MASLKSLTKRPILTLLEIQTSLRSLQQIHTQLLVHALLHDPLSLNHLITTLSLHHNSPQSLLYSHHLLSHSLLSKPTLFSFNTLIRAFSKSPYPHHSLHHHNLILRYSLRPDNYTFNFLIRACAQLGMLCIGSSAHAAAMKRGFISDPHVRSGLIRMYAESGSTEASKRVLTILNPPMLS
;
A
#
# COMPACT_ATOMS: atom_id res chain seq x y z
N MET A 1 -37.66 -6.69 0.68
CA MET A 1 -36.85 -6.01 -0.36
C MET A 1 -35.34 -5.94 -0.02
N ALA A 2 -34.78 -6.98 0.61
CA ALA A 2 -33.35 -7.03 0.97
C ALA A 2 -32.49 -7.98 0.10
N SER A 3 -33.10 -8.82 -0.74
CA SER A 3 -32.35 -9.86 -1.49
C SER A 3 -31.80 -9.41 -2.85
N LEU A 4 -32.37 -8.39 -3.50
CA LEU A 4 -31.86 -7.95 -4.82
C LEU A 4 -30.50 -7.23 -4.76
N LYS A 5 -30.15 -6.61 -3.63
CA LYS A 5 -28.84 -5.95 -3.44
C LYS A 5 -27.68 -6.94 -3.20
N SER A 6 -27.95 -8.15 -2.73
CA SER A 6 -26.89 -9.16 -2.51
C SER A 6 -26.57 -9.95 -3.77
N LEU A 7 -27.53 -10.08 -4.69
CA LEU A 7 -27.39 -10.79 -5.96
C LEU A 7 -26.57 -9.99 -6.99
N THR A 8 -26.66 -8.67 -7.02
CA THR A 8 -25.87 -7.81 -7.94
C THR A 8 -24.42 -7.61 -7.52
N LYS A 9 -24.07 -7.82 -6.24
CA LYS A 9 -22.68 -7.73 -5.74
C LYS A 9 -21.78 -8.88 -6.22
N ARG A 10 -22.33 -10.07 -6.43
CA ARG A 10 -21.56 -11.27 -6.80
C ARG A 10 -21.03 -11.27 -8.25
N PRO A 11 -21.80 -10.92 -9.29
CA PRO A 11 -21.31 -10.96 -10.68
C PRO A 11 -20.23 -9.90 -10.97
N ILE A 12 -20.28 -8.74 -10.32
CA ILE A 12 -19.28 -7.67 -10.53
C ILE A 12 -17.93 -8.05 -9.88
N LEU A 13 -17.96 -8.69 -8.71
CA LEU A 13 -16.75 -9.20 -8.07
C LEU A 13 -16.12 -10.34 -8.90
N THR A 14 -16.92 -11.27 -9.42
CA THR A 14 -16.42 -12.34 -10.31
C THR A 14 -15.90 -11.81 -11.66
N LEU A 15 -16.45 -10.71 -12.18
CA LEU A 15 -15.95 -10.07 -13.40
C LEU A 15 -14.60 -9.38 -13.19
N LEU A 16 -14.32 -8.92 -11.97
CA LEU A 16 -13.05 -8.29 -11.59
C LEU A 16 -11.93 -9.33 -11.34
N GLU A 17 -12.27 -10.61 -11.20
CA GLU A 17 -11.32 -11.73 -11.08
C GLU A 17 -10.85 -12.27 -12.45
N ILE A 18 -11.61 -12.00 -13.52
CA ILE A 18 -11.23 -12.35 -14.89
C ILE A 18 -10.21 -11.31 -15.39
N GLN A 19 -9.24 -11.72 -16.21
CA GLN A 19 -8.22 -10.84 -16.82
C GLN A 19 -8.85 -9.70 -17.63
N THR A 20 -9.20 -8.60 -16.97
CA THR A 20 -9.92 -7.47 -17.56
C THR A 20 -8.97 -6.38 -18.02
N SER A 21 -9.10 -5.92 -19.27
CA SER A 21 -8.33 -4.76 -19.75
C SER A 21 -8.58 -3.50 -18.90
N LEU A 22 -7.65 -2.54 -18.88
CA LEU A 22 -7.85 -1.24 -18.20
C LEU A 22 -9.13 -0.54 -18.66
N ARG A 23 -9.47 -0.64 -19.96
CA ARG A 23 -10.71 -0.10 -20.52
C ARG A 23 -11.95 -0.74 -19.88
N SER A 24 -11.93 -2.06 -19.72
CA SER A 24 -13.00 -2.80 -19.04
C SER A 24 -13.12 -2.40 -17.57
N LEU A 25 -11.99 -2.21 -16.87
CA LEU A 25 -11.98 -1.74 -15.48
C LEU A 25 -12.51 -0.31 -15.32
N GLN A 26 -12.19 0.59 -16.27
CA GLN A 26 -12.77 1.94 -16.30
C GLN A 26 -14.28 1.90 -16.54
N GLN A 27 -14.77 1.02 -17.42
CA GLN A 27 -16.20 0.82 -17.65
C GLN A 27 -16.89 0.28 -16.39
N ILE A 28 -16.29 -0.70 -15.70
CA ILE A 28 -16.80 -1.23 -14.44
C ILE A 28 -16.84 -0.13 -13.38
N HIS A 29 -15.80 0.70 -13.25
CA HIS A 29 -15.82 1.85 -12.35
C HIS A 29 -16.96 2.82 -12.65
N THR A 30 -17.16 3.19 -13.93
CA THR A 30 -18.28 4.06 -14.35
C THR A 30 -19.64 3.42 -14.04
N GLN A 31 -19.81 2.13 -14.28
CA GLN A 31 -21.03 1.42 -13.93
C GLN A 31 -21.25 1.41 -12.42
N LEU A 32 -20.21 1.17 -11.61
CA LEU A 32 -20.30 1.20 -10.15
C LEU A 32 -20.68 2.60 -9.62
N LEU A 33 -20.23 3.69 -10.28
CA LEU A 33 -20.64 5.06 -9.99
C LEU A 33 -22.13 5.27 -10.28
N VAL A 34 -22.58 4.94 -11.49
CA VAL A 34 -23.97 5.13 -11.93
C VAL A 34 -24.96 4.37 -11.05
N HIS A 35 -24.60 3.18 -10.59
CA HIS A 35 -25.46 2.35 -9.73
C HIS A 35 -25.30 2.64 -8.22
N ALA A 36 -24.52 3.65 -7.84
CA ALA A 36 -24.21 4.02 -6.45
C ALA A 36 -23.65 2.87 -5.60
N LEU A 37 -22.94 1.92 -6.23
CA LEU A 37 -22.39 0.74 -5.55
C LEU A 37 -21.01 1.01 -4.92
N LEU A 38 -20.38 2.16 -5.20
CA LEU A 38 -19.10 2.56 -4.60
C LEU A 38 -19.19 3.03 -3.14
N HIS A 39 -20.39 3.11 -2.58
CA HIS A 39 -20.57 3.31 -1.14
C HIS A 39 -20.08 2.12 -0.32
N ASP A 40 -19.93 0.94 -0.91
CA ASP A 40 -19.36 -0.23 -0.25
C ASP A 40 -17.81 -0.22 -0.31
N PRO A 41 -17.10 -0.09 0.82
CA PRO A 41 -15.64 -0.10 0.86
C PRO A 41 -15.02 -1.36 0.24
N LEU A 42 -15.74 -2.49 0.26
CA LEU A 42 -15.27 -3.76 -0.30
C LEU A 42 -15.11 -3.69 -1.82
N SER A 43 -16.08 -3.11 -2.52
CA SER A 43 -16.03 -2.95 -3.97
C SER A 43 -14.90 -2.03 -4.42
N LEU A 44 -14.68 -0.93 -3.68
CA LEU A 44 -13.55 -0.02 -3.92
C LEU A 44 -12.21 -0.72 -3.70
N ASN A 45 -12.07 -1.46 -2.60
CA ASN A 45 -10.86 -2.19 -2.26
C ASN A 45 -10.52 -3.25 -3.31
N HIS A 46 -11.51 -3.98 -3.78
CA HIS A 46 -11.31 -4.98 -4.80
C HIS A 46 -10.88 -4.34 -6.13
N LEU A 47 -11.54 -3.27 -6.57
CA LEU A 47 -11.15 -2.53 -7.77
C LEU A 47 -9.71 -1.98 -7.70
N ILE A 48 -9.34 -1.37 -6.57
CA ILE A 48 -7.96 -0.88 -6.34
C ILE A 48 -6.96 -2.04 -6.38
N THR A 49 -7.29 -3.17 -5.74
CA THR A 49 -6.42 -4.35 -5.73
C THR A 49 -6.21 -4.91 -7.14
N THR A 50 -7.27 -5.04 -7.93
CA THR A 50 -7.20 -5.49 -9.33
C THR A 50 -6.35 -4.53 -10.17
N LEU A 51 -6.58 -3.22 -10.05
CA LEU A 51 -5.81 -2.21 -10.79
C LEU A 51 -4.33 -2.15 -10.39
N SER A 52 -4.01 -2.26 -9.10
CA SER A 52 -2.66 -2.07 -8.60
C SER A 52 -1.80 -3.34 -8.63
N LEU A 53 -2.39 -4.52 -8.38
CA LEU A 53 -1.64 -5.77 -8.24
C LEU A 53 -1.75 -6.69 -9.46
N HIS A 54 -2.90 -6.72 -10.14
CA HIS A 54 -3.12 -7.64 -11.27
C HIS A 54 -2.78 -6.98 -12.61
N HIS A 55 -3.02 -5.66 -12.72
CA HIS A 55 -2.64 -4.88 -13.89
C HIS A 55 -1.56 -3.87 -13.50
N ASN A 56 -0.33 -4.29 -13.21
CA ASN A 56 0.74 -3.39 -12.75
C ASN A 56 1.34 -2.50 -13.86
N SER A 57 0.51 -1.89 -14.72
CA SER A 57 0.95 -0.91 -15.70
C SER A 57 1.00 0.50 -15.09
N PRO A 58 1.81 1.42 -15.64
CA PRO A 58 1.84 2.81 -15.19
C PRO A 58 0.45 3.47 -15.20
N GLN A 59 -0.34 3.24 -16.26
CA GLN A 59 -1.66 3.87 -16.40
C GLN A 59 -2.68 3.38 -15.37
N SER A 60 -2.70 2.10 -15.03
CA SER A 60 -3.62 1.56 -14.00
C SER A 60 -3.21 1.96 -12.58
N LEU A 61 -1.91 2.08 -12.30
CA LEU A 61 -1.41 2.63 -11.04
C LEU A 61 -1.81 4.10 -10.86
N LEU A 62 -1.64 4.91 -11.91
CA LEU A 62 -2.10 6.30 -11.89
C LEU A 62 -3.62 6.37 -11.75
N TYR A 63 -4.36 5.51 -12.45
CA TYR A 63 -5.81 5.47 -12.33
C TYR A 63 -6.27 5.11 -10.91
N SER A 64 -5.68 4.09 -10.29
CA SER A 64 -5.98 3.69 -8.91
C SER A 64 -5.57 4.76 -7.88
N HIS A 65 -4.48 5.49 -8.13
CA HIS A 65 -4.10 6.68 -7.36
C HIS A 65 -5.16 7.79 -7.45
N HIS A 66 -5.58 8.14 -8.67
CA HIS A 66 -6.63 9.15 -8.89
C HIS A 66 -7.96 8.74 -8.26
N LEU A 67 -8.33 7.47 -8.40
CA LEU A 67 -9.57 6.92 -7.86
C LEU A 67 -9.61 7.03 -6.33
N LEU A 68 -8.52 6.71 -5.63
CA LEU A 68 -8.48 6.81 -4.17
C LEU A 68 -8.33 8.25 -3.66
N SER A 69 -7.67 9.14 -4.41
CA SER A 69 -7.52 10.56 -4.04
C SER A 69 -8.79 11.40 -4.30
N HIS A 70 -9.58 11.03 -5.31
CA HIS A 70 -10.80 11.74 -5.72
C HIS A 70 -12.09 10.98 -5.35
N SER A 71 -11.98 9.91 -4.56
CA SER A 71 -13.13 9.18 -4.00
C SER A 71 -13.90 10.07 -3.03
N LEU A 72 -14.85 10.84 -3.56
CA LEU A 72 -15.83 11.62 -2.81
C LEU A 72 -16.89 10.72 -2.12
N LEU A 73 -16.91 9.42 -2.43
CA LEU A 73 -18.06 8.54 -2.19
C LEU A 73 -17.84 7.46 -1.11
N SER A 74 -16.59 7.14 -0.76
CA SER A 74 -16.27 6.25 0.36
C SER A 74 -14.94 6.59 1.03
N LYS A 75 -14.91 6.46 2.36
CA LYS A 75 -13.72 6.72 3.18
C LYS A 75 -12.67 5.64 2.89
N PRO A 76 -11.47 5.99 2.42
CA PRO A 76 -10.43 5.00 2.11
C PRO A 76 -9.99 4.25 3.36
N THR A 77 -9.68 2.96 3.21
CA THR A 77 -9.25 2.10 4.33
C THR A 77 -7.73 1.96 4.36
N LEU A 78 -7.18 1.55 5.51
CA LEU A 78 -5.74 1.26 5.62
C LEU A 78 -5.30 0.21 4.58
N PHE A 79 -6.14 -0.79 4.34
CA PHE A 79 -5.90 -1.82 3.32
C PHE A 79 -5.73 -1.20 1.93
N SER A 80 -6.63 -0.30 1.51
CA SER A 80 -6.56 0.40 0.22
C SER A 80 -5.25 1.16 0.05
N PHE A 81 -4.83 1.87 1.10
CA PHE A 81 -3.55 2.58 1.11
C PHE A 81 -2.37 1.63 1.06
N ASN A 82 -2.35 0.57 1.88
CA ASN A 82 -1.28 -0.41 1.89
C ASN A 82 -1.12 -1.10 0.52
N THR A 83 -2.23 -1.35 -0.19
CA THR A 83 -2.21 -1.88 -1.57
C THR A 83 -1.50 -0.92 -2.53
N LEU A 84 -1.82 0.38 -2.48
CA LEU A 84 -1.16 1.39 -3.33
C LEU A 84 0.30 1.60 -2.95
N ILE A 85 0.63 1.70 -1.66
CA ILE A 85 2.02 1.83 -1.18
C ILE A 85 2.84 0.61 -1.63
N ARG A 86 2.30 -0.60 -1.51
CA ARG A 86 2.94 -1.83 -2.00
C ARG A 86 3.24 -1.73 -3.50
N ALA A 87 2.24 -1.37 -4.29
CA ALA A 87 2.37 -1.35 -5.74
C ALA A 87 3.34 -0.26 -6.21
N PHE A 88 3.24 0.96 -5.68
CA PHE A 88 4.19 2.04 -5.98
C PHE A 88 5.61 1.74 -5.49
N SER A 89 5.80 1.08 -4.35
CA SER A 89 7.15 0.69 -3.87
C SER A 89 7.84 -0.35 -4.76
N LYS A 90 7.13 -0.92 -5.73
CA LYS A 90 7.67 -1.84 -6.73
C LYS A 90 7.70 -1.25 -8.15
N SER A 91 7.12 -0.07 -8.35
CA SER A 91 7.02 0.57 -9.65
C SER A 91 8.17 1.56 -9.87
N PRO A 92 8.28 2.15 -11.07
CA PRO A 92 9.20 3.26 -11.34
C PRO A 92 8.87 4.56 -10.59
N TYR A 93 7.75 4.62 -9.85
CA TYR A 93 7.25 5.82 -9.18
C TYR A 93 7.13 5.65 -7.64
N PRO A 94 8.19 5.23 -6.92
CA PRO A 94 8.11 4.91 -5.50
C PRO A 94 7.76 6.11 -4.60
N HIS A 95 7.93 7.35 -5.06
CA HIS A 95 7.56 8.56 -4.33
C HIS A 95 6.06 8.63 -4.00
N HIS A 96 5.19 8.03 -4.82
CA HIS A 96 3.75 7.94 -4.52
C HIS A 96 3.47 7.11 -3.24
N SER A 97 4.36 6.19 -2.86
CA SER A 97 4.28 5.46 -1.59
C SER A 97 4.35 6.40 -0.39
N LEU A 98 5.22 7.43 -0.46
CA LEU A 98 5.33 8.46 0.58
C LEU A 98 4.07 9.33 0.64
N HIS A 99 3.54 9.70 -0.53
CA HIS A 99 2.28 10.45 -0.63
C HIS A 99 1.12 9.71 0.04
N HIS A 100 0.93 8.42 -0.27
CA HIS A 100 -0.13 7.62 0.33
C HIS A 100 0.08 7.38 1.83
N HIS A 101 1.32 7.26 2.30
CA HIS A 101 1.60 7.22 3.74
C HIS A 101 1.17 8.51 4.46
N ASN A 102 1.45 9.68 3.87
CA ASN A 102 0.98 10.95 4.42
C ASN A 102 -0.56 11.02 4.46
N LEU A 103 -1.23 10.45 3.44
CA LEU A 103 -2.69 10.33 3.46
C LEU A 103 -3.19 9.42 4.60
N ILE A 104 -2.56 8.26 4.86
CA ILE A 104 -2.89 7.41 6.03
C ILE A 104 -2.92 8.26 7.31
N LEU A 105 -1.87 9.06 7.53
CA LEU A 105 -1.77 9.92 8.71
C LEU A 105 -2.85 11.02 8.73
N ARG A 106 -3.12 11.68 7.60
CA ARG A 106 -4.17 12.71 7.46
C ARG A 106 -5.57 12.15 7.73
N TYR A 107 -5.84 10.92 7.29
CA TYR A 107 -7.10 10.22 7.58
C TYR A 107 -7.18 9.65 9.01
N SER A 108 -6.18 9.92 9.86
CA SER A 108 -6.06 9.39 11.23
C SER A 108 -6.09 7.86 11.27
N LEU A 109 -5.67 7.21 10.18
CA LEU A 109 -5.47 5.76 10.14
C LEU A 109 -4.12 5.43 10.78
N ARG A 110 -4.04 4.29 11.46
CA ARG A 110 -2.79 3.85 12.11
C ARG A 110 -1.98 3.01 11.12
N PRO A 111 -0.77 3.45 10.71
CA PRO A 111 0.15 2.60 9.94
C PRO A 111 0.44 1.29 10.67
N ASP A 112 0.52 0.19 9.92
CA ASP A 112 0.84 -1.15 10.41
C ASP A 112 2.21 -1.64 9.89
N ASN A 113 2.59 -2.86 10.24
CA ASN A 113 3.83 -3.49 9.77
C ASN A 113 3.91 -3.54 8.24
N TYR A 114 2.79 -3.78 7.54
CA TYR A 114 2.75 -3.74 6.08
C TYR A 114 3.03 -2.33 5.54
N THR A 115 2.43 -1.29 6.13
CA THR A 115 2.70 0.11 5.75
C THR A 115 4.20 0.39 5.84
N PHE A 116 4.83 0.07 6.97
CA PHE A 116 6.25 0.34 7.17
C PHE A 116 7.15 -0.48 6.24
N ASN A 117 6.87 -1.77 6.05
CA ASN A 117 7.63 -2.62 5.14
C ASN A 117 7.68 -2.03 3.71
N PHE A 118 6.52 -1.65 3.16
CA PHE A 118 6.46 -1.07 1.82
C PHE A 118 7.06 0.34 1.75
N LEU A 119 6.85 1.16 2.80
CA LEU A 119 7.42 2.51 2.89
C LEU A 119 8.95 2.49 2.93
N ILE A 120 9.53 1.61 3.74
CA ILE A 120 10.98 1.45 3.88
C ILE A 120 11.58 0.98 2.54
N ARG A 121 10.91 0.05 1.86
CA ARG A 121 11.31 -0.37 0.51
C ARG A 121 11.32 0.81 -0.48
N ALA A 122 10.30 1.66 -0.45
CA ALA A 122 10.25 2.84 -1.31
C ALA A 122 11.38 3.83 -0.99
N CYS A 123 11.71 4.03 0.30
CA CYS A 123 12.83 4.88 0.71
C CYS A 123 14.18 4.33 0.22
N ALA A 124 14.35 3.00 0.27
CA ALA A 124 15.56 2.33 -0.23
C ALA A 124 15.74 2.57 -1.74
N GLN A 125 14.68 2.37 -2.53
CA GLN A 125 14.70 2.64 -3.97
C GLN A 125 14.97 4.10 -4.33
N LEU A 126 14.54 5.05 -3.49
CA LEU A 126 14.75 6.48 -3.69
C LEU A 126 16.09 6.98 -3.12
N GLY A 127 16.85 6.14 -2.41
CA GLY A 127 18.06 6.57 -1.69
C GLY A 127 17.79 7.62 -0.59
N MET A 128 16.56 7.69 -0.07
CA MET A 128 16.14 8.76 0.87
C MET A 128 16.39 8.37 2.33
N LEU A 129 17.65 8.44 2.76
CA LEU A 129 18.10 8.05 4.10
C LEU A 129 17.35 8.78 5.23
N CYS A 130 17.09 10.09 5.09
CA CYS A 130 16.41 10.88 6.11
C CYS A 130 14.96 10.42 6.35
N ILE A 131 14.23 10.14 5.26
CA ILE A 131 12.84 9.64 5.33
C ILE A 131 12.84 8.20 5.83
N GLY A 132 13.75 7.35 5.32
CA GLY A 132 13.90 5.97 5.78
C GLY A 132 14.20 5.87 7.28
N SER A 133 15.04 6.77 7.81
CA SER A 133 15.35 6.84 9.25
C SER A 133 14.17 7.34 10.08
N SER A 134 13.38 8.26 9.54
CA SER A 134 12.14 8.70 10.19
C SER A 134 11.11 7.56 10.23
N ALA A 135 10.99 6.78 9.15
CA ALA A 135 10.16 5.58 9.09
C ALA A 135 10.64 4.50 10.07
N HIS A 136 11.95 4.29 10.20
CA HIS A 136 12.54 3.41 11.22
C HIS A 136 12.11 3.83 12.63
N ALA A 137 12.33 5.09 13.01
CA ALA A 137 11.96 5.58 14.34
C ALA A 137 10.45 5.42 14.60
N ALA A 138 9.60 5.68 13.61
CA ALA A 138 8.16 5.51 13.70
C ALA A 138 7.75 4.03 13.85
N ALA A 139 8.38 3.11 13.11
CA ALA A 139 8.16 1.68 13.22
C ALA A 139 8.60 1.15 14.59
N MET A 140 9.74 1.63 15.11
CA MET A 140 10.26 1.29 16.44
C MET A 140 9.30 1.70 17.55
N LYS A 141 8.84 2.97 17.53
CA LYS A 141 7.86 3.46 18.51
C LYS A 141 6.55 2.67 18.53
N ARG A 142 6.22 2.00 17.42
CA ARG A 142 5.00 1.19 17.26
C ARG A 142 5.23 -0.31 17.47
N GLY A 143 6.45 -0.72 17.80
CA GLY A 143 6.79 -2.13 18.05
C GLY A 143 6.94 -2.99 16.79
N PHE A 144 7.06 -2.39 15.60
CA PHE A 144 7.14 -3.15 14.34
C PHE A 144 8.57 -3.57 13.95
N ILE A 145 9.58 -3.28 14.76
CA ILE A 145 10.98 -3.68 14.48
C ILE A 145 11.20 -5.18 14.68
N SER A 146 10.36 -5.81 15.48
CA SER A 146 10.31 -7.26 15.63
C SER A 146 9.69 -7.96 14.41
N ASP A 147 8.99 -7.25 13.52
CA ASP A 147 8.51 -7.83 12.26
C ASP A 147 9.70 -8.13 11.33
N PRO A 148 9.89 -9.39 10.88
CA PRO A 148 11.03 -9.76 10.04
C PRO A 148 11.09 -8.99 8.72
N HIS A 149 9.94 -8.69 8.11
CA HIS A 149 9.89 -7.98 6.84
C HIS A 149 10.29 -6.51 6.99
N VAL A 150 9.78 -5.84 8.03
CA VAL A 150 10.19 -4.47 8.37
C VAL A 150 11.69 -4.40 8.63
N ARG A 151 12.22 -5.34 9.42
CA ARG A 151 13.64 -5.39 9.79
C ARG A 151 14.55 -5.66 8.60
N SER A 152 14.26 -6.68 7.79
CA SER A 152 15.01 -6.95 6.56
C SER A 152 14.94 -5.77 5.58
N GLY A 153 13.78 -5.09 5.52
CA GLY A 153 13.63 -3.84 4.76
C GLY A 153 14.59 -2.75 5.24
N LEU A 154 14.71 -2.54 6.55
CA LEU A 154 15.59 -1.53 7.14
C LEU A 154 17.07 -1.83 6.91
N ILE A 155 17.50 -3.08 7.09
CA ILE A 155 18.87 -3.52 6.82
C ILE A 155 19.26 -3.16 5.39
N ARG A 156 18.39 -3.52 4.44
CA ARG A 156 18.59 -3.23 3.02
C ARG A 156 18.57 -1.72 2.74
N MET A 157 17.62 -0.98 3.28
CA MET A 157 17.52 0.47 3.09
C MET A 157 18.78 1.21 3.56
N TYR A 158 19.29 0.87 4.75
CA TYR A 158 20.53 1.47 5.26
C TYR A 158 21.75 1.06 4.45
N ALA A 159 21.84 -0.20 4.01
CA ALA A 159 22.93 -0.67 3.17
C ALA A 159 22.94 0.03 1.79
N GLU A 160 21.80 0.10 1.11
CA GLU A 160 21.64 0.76 -0.20
C GLU A 160 21.84 2.28 -0.09
N SER A 161 21.58 2.88 1.07
CA SER A 161 21.80 4.31 1.33
C SER A 161 23.22 4.63 1.86
N GLY A 162 24.14 3.66 1.89
CA GLY A 162 25.53 3.85 2.32
C GLY A 162 25.76 3.94 3.84
N SER A 163 24.74 3.72 4.67
CA SER A 163 24.86 3.73 6.13
C SER A 163 25.08 2.32 6.68
N THR A 164 26.27 1.78 6.45
CA THR A 164 26.64 0.41 6.86
C THR A 164 26.55 0.18 8.37
N GLU A 165 26.93 1.17 9.17
CA GLU A 165 26.83 1.11 10.64
C GLU A 165 25.38 1.01 11.14
N ALA A 166 24.45 1.78 10.56
CA ALA A 166 23.04 1.66 10.90
C ALA A 166 22.47 0.30 10.48
N SER A 167 22.88 -0.22 9.31
CA SER A 167 22.51 -1.55 8.83
C SER A 167 22.95 -2.65 9.80
N LYS A 168 24.21 -2.64 10.26
CA LYS A 168 24.75 -3.57 11.26
C LYS A 168 23.99 -3.49 12.58
N ARG A 169 23.67 -2.29 13.07
CA ARG A 169 22.89 -2.13 14.32
C ARG A 169 21.52 -2.78 14.22
N VAL A 170 20.80 -2.57 13.11
CA VAL A 170 19.50 -3.23 12.89
C VAL A 170 19.65 -4.76 12.80
N LEU A 171 20.74 -5.25 12.19
CA LEU A 171 21.05 -6.68 12.14
C LEU A 171 21.33 -7.26 13.54
N THR A 172 22.07 -6.57 14.40
CA THR A 172 22.41 -7.07 15.75
C THR A 172 21.21 -7.24 16.67
N ILE A 173 20.07 -6.61 16.39
CA ILE A 173 18.81 -6.86 17.11
C ILE A 173 18.36 -8.34 17.00
N LEU A 174 18.80 -9.07 15.96
CA LEU A 174 18.53 -10.51 15.79
C LEU A 174 19.30 -11.41 16.75
N ASN A 175 20.51 -10.99 17.15
CA ASN A 175 21.44 -11.78 17.92
C ASN A 175 21.97 -10.86 19.04
N PRO A 176 21.27 -10.73 20.18
CA PRO A 176 21.90 -10.13 21.34
C PRO A 176 23.24 -10.88 21.55
N PRO A 177 24.35 -10.17 21.81
CA PRO A 177 25.58 -10.86 22.15
C PRO A 177 25.25 -11.79 23.31
N MET A 178 25.43 -13.10 23.10
CA MET A 178 25.37 -14.08 24.17
C MET A 178 26.40 -13.61 25.20
N LEU A 179 25.92 -13.01 26.29
CA LEU A 179 26.76 -12.66 27.43
C LEU A 179 27.25 -13.99 28.02
N SER A 180 28.50 -14.36 27.69
CA SER A 180 29.28 -15.38 28.39
C SER A 180 30.12 -14.72 29.48
#